data_AF-A0A329AZ13-F1
#
_entry.id   AF-A0A329AZ13-F1
#
_cell.length_a   1.000
_cell.length_b   1.000
_cell.length_c   1.000
_cell.angle_alpha   90.00
_cell.angle_beta   90.00
_cell.angle_gamma   90.00
#
_symmetry.space_group_name_H-M   'P 1'
#
loop_
_entity.id
_entity.type
_entity.pdbx_description
1 polymer ?
#
loop_
_entity_poly.entity_id
_entity_poly.type
_entity_poly.pdbx_seq_one_letter_code
_entity_poly.pdbx_strand_id
1 'polypeptide(L)'
;MTTSRTAIVLWTSFCVAFLATVAFYTAFDPMEMHRHGEPLFHSPLAGYSISFFIVWAFAALCAAVAVYFTRPKEEVNGYCPVHTGPAAEVQPESDLQ
;
A
#
# COMPACT_ATOMS: atom_id res chain seq x y z
N MET A 1 -7.67 -6.29 -13.82
CA MET A 1 -8.46 -5.83 -12.66
C MET A 1 -7.54 -5.55 -11.48
N THR A 2 -6.90 -4.38 -11.42
CA THR A 2 -6.00 -3.97 -10.32
C THR A 2 -6.62 -2.91 -9.40
N THR A 3 -7.77 -2.36 -9.79
CA THR A 3 -8.43 -1.21 -9.13
C THR A 3 -8.69 -1.42 -7.64
N SER A 4 -9.11 -2.61 -7.22
CA SER A 4 -9.45 -2.89 -5.81
C SER A 4 -8.24 -2.91 -4.88
N ARG A 5 -7.07 -3.33 -5.36
CA ARG A 5 -5.83 -3.38 -4.55
C ARG A 5 -5.35 -1.96 -4.24
N THR A 6 -5.42 -1.07 -5.21
CA THR A 6 -5.05 0.34 -5.04
C THR A 6 -5.97 1.05 -4.05
N ALA A 7 -7.27 0.76 -4.08
CA ALA A 7 -8.24 1.33 -3.12
C ALA A 7 -7.91 0.92 -1.67
N ILE A 8 -7.53 -0.34 -1.44
CA ILE A 8 -7.13 -0.83 -0.11
C ILE A 8 -5.84 -0.13 0.35
N VAL A 9 -4.84 -0.02 -0.53
CA VAL A 9 -3.57 0.65 -0.22
C VAL A 9 -3.79 2.11 0.17
N LEU A 10 -4.59 2.86 -0.62
CA LEU A 10 -4.91 4.26 -0.36
C LEU A 10 -5.71 4.44 0.95
N TRP A 11 -6.62 3.51 1.24
CA TRP A 11 -7.41 3.54 2.46
C TRP A 11 -6.57 3.26 3.71
N THR A 12 -5.73 2.20 3.68
CA THR A 12 -4.85 1.86 4.81
C THR A 12 -3.81 2.96 5.05
N SER A 13 -3.22 3.52 3.99
CA SER A 13 -2.25 4.61 4.12
C SER A 13 -2.88 5.89 4.68
N PHE A 14 -4.15 6.17 4.36
CA PHE A 14 -4.88 7.29 4.93
C PHE A 14 -4.99 7.19 6.46
N CYS A 15 -5.38 6.04 6.99
CA CYS A 15 -5.47 5.83 8.44
C CYS A 15 -4.11 5.97 9.15
N VAL A 16 -3.06 5.37 8.58
CA VAL A 16 -1.70 5.47 9.13
C VAL A 16 -1.20 6.92 9.12
N ALA A 17 -1.43 7.62 8.01
CA ALA A 17 -0.99 9.00 7.86
C ALA A 17 -1.74 9.97 8.78
N PHE A 18 -3.05 9.75 8.97
CA PHE A 18 -3.83 10.51 9.93
C PHE A 18 -3.28 10.35 11.35
N LEU A 19 -3.04 9.11 11.79
CA LEU A 19 -2.49 8.83 13.13
C LEU A 19 -1.08 9.41 13.30
N ALA A 20 -0.21 9.26 12.31
CA ALA A 20 1.14 9.79 12.34
C ALA A 20 1.16 11.33 12.36
N THR A 21 0.28 11.98 11.59
CA THR A 21 0.16 13.44 11.58
C THR A 21 -0.33 13.96 12.92
N VAL A 22 -1.35 13.34 13.51
CA VAL A 22 -1.85 13.69 14.85
C VAL A 22 -0.77 13.49 15.90
N ALA A 23 -0.06 12.36 15.88
CA ALA A 23 1.04 12.08 16.81
C ALA A 23 2.20 13.08 16.66
N PHE A 24 2.56 13.42 15.42
CA PHE A 24 3.61 14.40 15.12
C PHE A 24 3.25 15.77 15.70
N TYR A 25 2.06 16.29 15.45
CA TYR A 25 1.65 17.59 15.97
C TYR A 25 1.31 17.61 17.46
N THR A 26 1.06 16.44 18.05
CA THR A 26 0.97 16.32 19.52
C THR A 26 2.36 16.44 20.16
N ALA A 27 3.40 15.93 19.49
CA ALA A 27 4.78 15.99 19.98
C ALA A 27 5.50 17.31 19.61
N PHE A 28 5.18 17.88 18.45
CA PHE A 28 5.76 19.11 17.92
C PHE A 28 4.68 20.17 17.80
N ASP A 29 4.72 21.19 18.66
CA ASP A 29 3.76 22.29 18.62
C ASP A 29 3.93 23.06 17.29
N PRO A 30 2.91 23.06 16.40
CA PRO A 30 2.99 23.73 15.10
C PRO A 30 3.23 25.23 15.24
N MET A 31 2.90 25.83 16.39
CA MET A 31 2.99 27.27 16.62
C MET A 31 4.37 27.71 17.12
N GLU A 32 5.20 26.78 17.61
CA GLU A 32 6.59 27.06 17.98
C GLU A 32 7.55 26.99 16.79
N MET A 33 7.10 26.52 15.62
CA MET A 33 7.93 26.48 14.41
C MET A 33 8.08 27.89 13.80
N HIS A 34 8.95 28.71 14.36
CA HIS A 34 9.37 29.98 13.77
C HIS A 34 10.66 29.77 12.96
N ARG A 35 10.66 30.06 11.65
CA ARG A 35 11.91 30.10 10.85
C ARG A 35 12.38 31.54 10.79
N HIS A 36 13.56 31.83 11.33
CA HIS A 36 14.19 33.16 11.20
C HIS A 36 13.32 34.35 11.63
N GLY A 37 12.42 34.16 12.61
CA GLY A 37 11.54 35.23 13.10
C GLY A 37 10.25 35.44 12.30
N GLU A 38 10.04 34.70 11.21
CA GLU A 38 8.78 34.66 10.46
C GLU A 38 8.05 33.32 10.73
N PRO A 39 6.71 33.32 10.80
CA PRO A 39 5.93 32.10 10.97
C PRO A 39 6.17 31.15 9.78
N LEU A 40 6.53 29.87 10.06
CA LEU A 40 6.75 28.86 9.00
C LEU A 40 5.52 28.71 8.08
N PHE A 41 4.34 28.89 8.67
CA PHE A 41 3.06 28.78 8.01
C PHE A 41 2.27 30.06 8.27
N HIS A 42 1.80 30.70 7.21
CA HIS A 42 0.93 31.87 7.28
C HIS A 42 -0.43 31.57 7.96
N SER A 43 -0.80 30.29 8.05
CA SER A 43 -2.00 29.81 8.73
C SER A 43 -1.75 28.41 9.31
N PRO A 44 -2.22 28.12 10.54
CA PRO A 44 -2.17 26.79 11.14
C PRO A 44 -2.74 25.70 10.21
N LEU A 45 -3.83 26.03 9.49
CA LEU A 45 -4.51 25.12 8.58
C LEU A 45 -3.60 24.65 7.43
N ALA A 46 -2.73 25.54 6.93
CA ALA A 46 -1.78 25.21 5.88
C ALA A 46 -0.74 24.19 6.37
N GLY A 47 -0.22 24.38 7.59
CA GLY A 47 0.73 23.44 8.21
C GLY A 47 0.14 22.04 8.33
N TYR A 48 -1.03 21.93 8.96
CA TYR A 48 -1.71 20.64 9.15
C TYR A 48 -1.97 19.91 7.84
N SER A 49 -2.46 20.63 6.83
CA SER A 49 -2.84 20.04 5.55
C SER A 49 -1.61 19.56 4.77
N ILE A 50 -0.55 20.37 4.70
CA ILE A 50 0.67 20.01 3.96
C ILE A 50 1.34 18.78 4.57
N SER A 51 1.50 18.77 5.90
CA SER A 51 2.08 17.62 6.59
C SER A 51 1.24 16.36 6.43
N PHE A 52 -0.08 16.49 6.50
CA PHE A 52 -0.98 15.37 6.23
C PHE A 52 -0.73 14.78 4.83
N PHE A 53 -0.64 15.61 3.79
CA PHE A 53 -0.39 15.13 2.43
C PHE A 53 1.01 14.50 2.26
N ILE A 54 2.05 15.05 2.88
CA ILE A 54 3.40 14.49 2.83
C ILE A 54 3.44 13.11 3.49
N VAL A 55 2.89 13.01 4.71
CA VAL A 55 2.85 11.76 5.46
C VAL A 55 1.96 10.74 4.74
N TRP A 56 0.85 11.18 4.15
CA TRP A 56 -0.04 10.33 3.36
C TRP A 56 0.63 9.77 2.11
N ALA A 57 1.35 10.61 1.36
CA ALA A 57 2.11 10.16 0.20
C ALA A 57 3.20 9.14 0.60
N PHE A 58 3.90 9.38 1.70
CA PHE A 58 4.93 8.46 2.20
C PHE A 58 4.31 7.13 2.67
N ALA A 59 3.22 7.16 3.44
CA ALA A 59 2.52 5.96 3.87
C ALA A 59 1.94 5.17 2.69
N ALA A 60 1.40 5.85 1.68
CA ALA A 60 0.90 5.23 0.45
C ALA A 60 2.03 4.54 -0.30
N LEU A 61 3.21 5.17 -0.38
CA LEU A 61 4.39 4.57 -0.99
C LEU A 61 4.85 3.32 -0.23
N CYS A 62 4.97 3.38 1.10
CA CYS A 62 5.34 2.22 1.92
C CYS A 62 4.35 1.05 1.74
N ALA A 63 3.05 1.33 1.77
CA ALA A 63 2.02 0.30 1.57
C ALA A 63 2.04 -0.26 0.14
N ALA A 64 2.24 0.58 -0.88
CA ALA A 64 2.40 0.13 -2.26
C ALA A 64 3.62 -0.77 -2.44
N VAL A 65 4.75 -0.41 -1.82
CA VAL A 65 5.99 -1.22 -1.82
C VAL A 65 5.76 -2.55 -1.10
N ALA A 66 5.10 -2.55 0.07
CA ALA A 66 4.77 -3.78 0.79
C ALA A 66 3.88 -4.72 -0.06
N VAL A 67 2.86 -4.17 -0.71
CA VAL A 67 1.97 -4.94 -1.63
C VAL A 67 2.71 -5.42 -2.88
N TYR A 68 3.73 -4.69 -3.33
CA TYR A 68 4.59 -5.10 -4.43
C TYR A 68 5.46 -6.30 -4.03
N PHE A 69 6.01 -6.32 -2.82
CA PHE A 69 6.80 -7.45 -2.33
C PHE A 69 5.98 -8.70 -1.98
N THR A 70 4.72 -8.55 -1.58
CA THR A 70 3.83 -9.69 -1.28
C THR A 70 3.17 -10.30 -2.53
N ARG A 71 3.57 -9.90 -3.74
CA ARG A 71 3.06 -10.47 -4.99
C ARG A 71 3.32 -11.99 -5.03
N PRO A 72 2.28 -12.83 -5.19
CA PRO A 72 2.45 -14.27 -5.26
C PRO A 72 3.26 -14.67 -6.51
N LYS A 73 4.07 -15.72 -6.36
CA LYS A 73 4.90 -16.28 -7.44
C LYS A 73 4.07 -16.72 -8.65
N GLU A 74 2.81 -17.12 -8.44
CA GLU A 74 1.90 -17.49 -9.52
C GLU A 74 1.59 -16.30 -10.44
N GLU A 75 1.46 -15.09 -9.86
CA GLU A 75 1.19 -13.85 -10.58
C GLU A 75 2.46 -13.29 -11.27
N VAL A 76 3.64 -13.52 -10.67
CA VAL A 76 4.93 -13.05 -11.21
C VAL A 76 5.48 -13.98 -12.29
N ASN A 77 5.41 -15.30 -12.08
CA ASN A 77 6.00 -16.30 -12.98
C ASN A 77 4.98 -16.85 -14.01
N GLY A 78 3.74 -16.36 -14.03
CA GLY A 78 2.69 -16.85 -14.93
C GLY A 78 2.41 -18.35 -14.77
N TYR A 79 2.69 -18.90 -13.58
CA TYR A 79 2.56 -20.33 -13.34
C TYR A 79 1.06 -20.67 -13.24
N CYS A 80 0.50 -21.23 -14.32
CA CYS A 80 -0.75 -21.96 -14.22
C CYS A 80 -0.44 -23.28 -13.54
N PRO A 81 -0.90 -23.52 -12.29
CA PRO A 81 -0.78 -24.84 -11.70
C PRO A 81 -1.53 -25.82 -12.60
N VAL A 82 -0.80 -26.80 -13.14
CA VAL A 82 -1.41 -27.92 -13.87
C VAL A 82 -2.34 -28.61 -12.88
N HIS A 83 -3.65 -28.56 -13.16
CA HIS A 83 -4.61 -29.38 -12.45
C HIS A 83 -4.35 -30.85 -12.83
N THR A 84 -3.54 -31.54 -12.03
CA THR A 84 -3.54 -33.00 -12.02
C THR A 84 -4.83 -33.45 -11.34
N GLY A 85 -5.88 -33.68 -12.14
CA GLY A 85 -7.04 -34.43 -11.66
C GLY A 85 -6.61 -35.84 -11.21
N PRO A 86 -7.40 -36.52 -10.36
CA PRO A 86 -7.06 -37.85 -9.81
C PRO A 86 -6.99 -38.99 -10.85
N ALA A 87 -6.81 -38.68 -12.13
CA ALA A 87 -6.66 -39.66 -13.19
C ALA A 87 -5.61 -39.18 -14.20
N ALA A 88 -4.35 -39.21 -13.77
CA ALA A 88 -3.34 -39.91 -14.58
C ALA A 88 -3.63 -41.42 -14.57
N GLU A 89 -4.91 -41.80 -14.72
CA GLU A 89 -5.34 -43.17 -14.88
C GLU A 89 -5.11 -43.43 -16.35
N VAL A 90 -3.91 -43.97 -16.62
CA VAL A 90 -3.53 -44.59 -17.89
C VAL A 90 -4.75 -45.36 -18.41
N GLN A 91 -5.41 -44.85 -19.44
CA GLN A 91 -6.36 -45.66 -20.21
C GLN A 91 -5.53 -46.79 -20.83
N PRO A 92 -5.73 -48.06 -20.43
CA PRO A 92 -4.98 -49.15 -21.02
C PRO A 92 -5.50 -49.34 -22.44
N GLU A 93 -4.68 -48.95 -23.41
CA GLU A 93 -4.52 -49.55 -24.74
C GLU A 93 -5.63 -50.55 -25.15
N SER A 94 -6.81 -50.04 -25.51
CA SER A 94 -7.91 -50.82 -26.08
C SER A 94 -7.99 -50.69 -27.60
N ASP A 95 -6.92 -50.21 -28.25
CA ASP A 95 -6.80 -50.02 -29.70
C ASP A 95 -6.06 -51.19 -30.41
N LEU A 96 -5.94 -52.34 -29.75
CA LEU A 96 -5.39 -53.57 -30.33
C LEU A 96 -6.35 -54.77 -30.14
N GLN A 97 -7.62 -54.57 -30.48
CA GLN A 97 -8.60 -55.64 -30.71
C GLN A 97 -9.51 -55.31 -31.89
#